data_AF-A0AAX0XNN5-F1
#
_entry.id   AF-A0AAX0XNN5-F1
#
_cell.length_a   1.000
_cell.length_b   1.000
_cell.length_c   1.000
_cell.angle_alpha   90.00
_cell.angle_beta   90.00
_cell.angle_gamma   90.00
#
_symmetry.space_group_name_H-M   'P 1'
#
loop_
_entity.id
_entity.type
_entity.pdbx_description
1 polymer ?
#
loop_
_entity_poly.entity_id
_entity_poly.type
_entity_poly.pdbx_seq_one_letter_code
_entity_poly.pdbx_strand_id
1 'polypeptide(L)'
;MNMVNKKDVLVFGTGSLYKLNKEELADKFNIISFIDNNLRSDSNELDGLLIRRPEEIIYLSYDLIIIASSFENEIYEQLLNLHVPTQKIVLLRSIVKSNQSKIISHSDSRGLFYKPTGINGDNLAIVILSYGRVDMTVRLLTSIKDRISDFAGEIILFDNGSKKDEIIKLQSYLDDFTINHRMILNNENYGVAKGRNYALQYVTKEWVFFVDNDIFFIDNPLHSICQTIIDFQTPYINLPLLNGDGDTIYSFGGNVVIKGDNVSVTPFIPGGCHRLIVENTNGSEIVFGSFLFGGSAIYHVNSFISHGMFDEDMFIGFEDVIFSISLLKKGVKVANISDFYMVHDHARPSDEEYNNVRYDLKTIKSSADVAFSKYGVRMYSDDVEKWLLKCK
;
A
#
# COMPACT_ATOMS: atom_id res chain seq x y z
N MET A 1 -7.95 36.26 0.81
CA MET A 1 -6.95 35.91 1.84
C MET A 1 -7.66 35.00 2.83
N ASN A 2 -7.71 33.70 2.53
CA ASN A 2 -8.38 32.73 3.40
C ASN A 2 -7.41 32.42 4.54
N MET A 3 -7.74 32.84 5.76
CA MET A 3 -7.03 32.36 6.94
C MET A 3 -7.38 30.88 7.10
N VAL A 4 -6.44 30.00 6.77
CA VAL A 4 -6.52 28.59 7.16
C VAL A 4 -6.40 28.57 8.68
N ASN A 5 -7.46 28.14 9.36
CA ASN A 5 -7.46 28.04 10.81
C ASN A 5 -6.53 26.88 11.19
N LYS A 6 -5.32 27.20 11.67
CA LYS A 6 -4.34 26.19 12.10
C LYS A 6 -4.88 25.42 13.30
N LYS A 7 -4.66 24.11 13.34
CA LYS A 7 -5.02 23.28 14.51
C LYS A 7 -4.16 23.64 15.71
N ASP A 8 -4.74 23.61 16.89
CA ASP A 8 -4.07 23.82 18.17
C ASP A 8 -3.36 22.53 18.59
N VAL A 9 -2.04 22.57 18.75
CA VAL A 9 -1.23 21.38 19.03
C VAL A 9 -0.36 21.52 20.26
N LEU A 10 -0.21 20.40 20.97
CA LEU A 10 0.84 20.20 21.96
C LEU A 10 2.03 19.52 21.29
N VAL A 11 3.25 19.95 21.59
CA VAL A 11 4.45 19.27 21.08
C VAL A 11 5.14 18.56 22.23
N PHE A 12 5.17 17.23 22.17
CA PHE A 12 5.82 16.37 23.15
C PHE A 12 7.26 16.11 22.76
N GLY A 13 8.20 16.70 23.51
CA GLY A 13 9.63 16.63 23.29
C GLY A 13 10.21 17.97 22.84
N THR A 14 11.09 18.53 23.66
CA THR A 14 11.73 19.85 23.43
C THR A 14 13.15 19.75 22.85
N GLY A 15 13.55 18.53 22.45
CA GLY A 15 14.90 18.20 22.02
C GLY A 15 15.26 18.67 20.61
N SER A 16 16.36 18.14 20.08
CA SER A 16 16.90 18.50 18.76
C SER A 16 15.90 18.27 17.62
N LEU A 17 15.03 17.26 17.76
CA LEU A 17 14.05 16.91 16.73
C LEU A 17 13.00 18.00 16.54
N TYR A 18 12.49 18.60 17.63
CA TYR A 18 11.64 19.79 17.54
C TYR A 18 12.41 20.97 16.92
N LYS A 19 13.61 21.26 17.42
CA LYS A 19 14.41 22.43 16.98
C LYS A 19 14.71 22.41 15.48
N LEU A 20 14.98 21.24 14.91
CA LEU A 20 15.22 21.07 13.48
C LEU A 20 13.98 21.33 12.62
N ASN A 21 12.77 21.17 13.18
CA ASN A 21 11.50 21.19 12.45
C ASN A 21 10.56 22.31 12.91
N LYS A 22 11.06 23.24 13.72
CA LYS A 22 10.29 24.31 14.35
C LYS A 22 9.55 25.17 13.32
N GLU A 23 10.23 25.59 12.26
CA GLU A 23 9.63 26.47 11.25
C GLU A 23 8.48 25.79 10.51
N GLU A 24 8.64 24.52 10.14
CA GLU A 24 7.61 23.73 9.46
C GLU A 24 6.40 23.47 10.37
N LEU A 25 6.64 23.15 11.66
CA LEU A 25 5.57 22.98 12.63
C LEU A 25 4.81 24.28 12.87
N ALA A 26 5.51 25.41 12.99
CA ALA A 26 4.90 26.73 13.16
C ALA A 26 4.14 27.19 11.91
N ASP A 27 4.54 26.74 10.71
CA ASP A 27 3.81 27.00 9.47
C ASP A 27 2.51 26.20 9.38
N LYS A 28 2.50 24.94 9.82
CA LYS A 28 1.34 24.04 9.73
C LYS A 28 0.36 24.14 10.89
N PHE A 29 0.84 24.43 12.10
CA PHE A 29 0.06 24.32 13.34
C PHE A 29 0.16 25.56 14.21
N ASN A 30 -0.81 25.72 15.11
CA ASN A 30 -0.73 26.66 16.22
C ASN A 30 -0.22 25.89 17.45
N ILE A 31 1.06 26.04 17.79
CA ILE A 31 1.63 25.37 18.95
C ILE A 31 1.18 26.13 20.21
N ILE A 32 0.47 25.46 21.11
CA ILE A 32 -0.10 26.09 22.31
C ILE A 32 0.68 25.79 23.60
N SER A 33 1.43 24.68 23.63
CA SER A 33 2.31 24.32 24.75
C SER A 33 3.27 23.20 24.36
N PHE A 34 4.39 23.10 25.07
CA PHE A 34 5.28 21.94 25.00
C PHE A 34 5.01 20.98 26.14
N ILE A 35 5.22 19.69 25.90
CA ILE A 35 5.21 18.65 26.93
C ILE A 35 6.60 18.04 27.01
N ASP A 36 7.16 17.94 28.22
CA ASP A 36 8.44 17.26 28.43
C ASP A 36 8.51 16.57 29.80
N ASN A 37 9.08 15.37 29.83
CA ASN A 37 9.31 14.61 31.06
C ASN A 37 10.41 15.23 31.93
N ASN A 38 11.34 15.96 31.32
CA ASN A 38 12.55 16.49 31.97
C ASN A 38 12.46 17.99 32.19
N LEU A 39 11.38 18.46 32.81
CA LEU A 39 11.22 19.86 33.21
C LEU A 39 12.38 20.29 34.12
N ARG A 40 13.30 21.10 33.56
CA ARG A 40 14.42 21.71 34.31
C ARG A 40 13.89 22.98 34.98
N SER A 41 14.21 23.16 36.26
CA SER A 41 13.69 24.20 37.16
C SER A 41 13.90 25.65 36.72
N ASP A 42 14.77 25.88 35.73
CA ASP A 42 15.30 27.22 35.46
C ASP A 42 14.78 27.85 34.15
N SER A 43 14.00 27.10 33.35
CA SER A 43 13.28 27.64 32.19
C SER A 43 12.07 26.77 31.82
N ASN A 44 10.88 27.15 32.31
CA ASN A 44 9.62 26.47 32.00
C ASN A 44 9.01 26.95 30.67
N GLU A 45 9.80 27.59 29.81
CA GLU A 45 9.33 28.15 28.54
C GLU A 45 10.27 27.77 27.40
N LEU A 46 9.68 27.46 26.25
CA LEU A 46 10.35 27.27 24.97
C LEU A 46 9.58 28.07 23.93
N ASP A 47 10.29 28.90 23.16
CA ASP A 47 9.69 29.74 22.12
C ASP A 47 8.53 30.63 22.60
N GLY A 48 8.59 31.07 23.86
CA GLY A 48 7.57 31.90 24.49
C GLY A 48 6.31 31.13 24.93
N LEU A 49 6.34 29.79 24.88
CA LEU A 49 5.25 28.91 25.31
C LEU A 49 5.69 28.05 26.49
N LEU A 50 4.75 27.74 27.38
CA LEU A 50 5.03 26.96 28.56
C LEU A 50 5.36 25.50 28.21
N ILE A 51 6.41 24.97 28.85
CA ILE A 51 6.70 23.54 28.93
C ILE A 51 5.96 22.99 30.14
N ARG A 52 5.10 22.01 29.90
CA ARG A 52 4.25 21.38 30.90
C ARG A 52 4.64 19.94 31.13
N ARG A 53 4.25 19.42 32.28
CA ARG A 53 4.36 18.00 32.56
C ARG A 53 3.28 17.22 31.78
N PRO A 54 3.54 15.96 31.42
CA PRO A 54 2.56 15.12 30.72
C PRO A 54 1.23 15.01 31.45
N GLU A 55 1.24 14.98 32.79
CA GLU A 55 0.02 14.88 33.60
C GLU A 55 -0.89 16.10 33.46
N GLU A 56 -0.36 17.24 32.96
CA GLU A 56 -1.14 18.44 32.74
C GLU A 56 -1.95 18.43 31.43
N ILE A 57 -1.68 17.47 30.52
CA ILE A 57 -2.34 17.37 29.21
C ILE A 57 -3.87 17.36 29.34
N ILE A 58 -4.39 16.68 30.37
CA ILE A 58 -5.84 16.53 30.61
C ILE A 58 -6.55 17.86 30.88
N TYR A 59 -5.82 18.91 31.25
CA TYR A 59 -6.36 20.24 31.54
C TYR A 59 -6.28 21.20 30.34
N LEU A 60 -5.73 20.74 29.21
CA LEU A 60 -5.51 21.56 28.03
C LEU A 60 -6.58 21.24 26.97
N SER A 61 -7.04 22.28 26.27
CA SER A 61 -7.82 22.12 25.05
C SER A 61 -6.86 22.11 23.86
N TYR A 62 -6.86 21.04 23.09
CA TYR A 62 -5.98 20.85 21.93
C TYR A 62 -6.63 19.91 20.91
N ASP A 63 -6.26 20.08 19.65
CA ASP A 63 -6.65 19.19 18.57
C ASP A 63 -5.75 17.95 18.55
N LEU A 64 -4.42 18.15 18.61
CA LEU A 64 -3.42 17.08 18.45
C LEU A 64 -2.23 17.21 19.42
N ILE A 65 -1.53 16.10 19.65
CA ILE A 65 -0.23 16.01 20.30
C ILE A 65 0.78 15.48 19.30
N ILE A 66 1.81 16.25 19.01
CA ILE A 66 2.90 15.89 18.10
C ILE A 66 4.09 15.39 18.92
N ILE A 67 4.48 14.12 18.75
CA ILE A 67 5.67 13.54 19.36
C ILE A 67 6.90 13.95 18.54
N ALA A 68 7.70 14.86 19.08
CA ALA A 68 8.91 15.40 18.49
C ALA A 68 10.17 14.92 19.26
N SER A 69 10.31 13.60 19.40
CA SER A 69 11.38 12.97 20.18
C SER A 69 11.85 11.66 19.55
N SER A 70 13.11 11.28 19.79
CA SER A 70 13.66 9.98 19.42
C SER A 70 13.14 8.82 20.30
N PHE A 71 12.49 9.13 21.42
CA PHE A 71 11.85 8.18 22.34
C PHE A 71 10.35 8.06 22.05
N GLU A 72 10.01 7.95 20.78
CA GLU A 72 8.61 8.04 20.33
C GLU A 72 7.72 6.93 20.89
N ASN A 73 8.24 5.70 21.02
CA ASN A 73 7.48 4.56 21.51
C ASN A 73 7.18 4.70 23.00
N GLU A 74 8.18 5.13 23.80
CA GLU A 74 7.98 5.35 25.23
C GLU A 74 6.99 6.48 25.50
N ILE A 75 7.07 7.57 24.72
CA ILE A 75 6.13 8.70 24.84
C ILE A 75 4.73 8.30 24.39
N TYR A 76 4.61 7.50 23.32
CA TYR A 76 3.31 7.02 22.84
C TYR A 76 2.61 6.19 23.93
N GLU A 77 3.29 5.20 24.51
CA GLU A 77 2.76 4.41 25.63
C GLU A 77 2.41 5.27 26.85
N GLN A 78 3.23 6.28 27.15
CA GLN A 78 2.94 7.23 28.23
C GLN A 78 1.63 7.99 27.97
N LEU A 79 1.41 8.47 26.75
CA LEU A 79 0.19 9.19 26.37
C LEU A 79 -1.05 8.28 26.45
N LEU A 80 -0.93 7.00 26.09
CA LEU A 80 -2.02 6.03 26.27
C LEU A 80 -2.37 5.84 27.75
N ASN A 81 -1.36 5.71 28.61
CA ASN A 81 -1.55 5.59 30.07
C ASN A 81 -2.20 6.84 30.68
N LEU A 82 -2.00 8.01 30.07
CA LEU A 82 -2.67 9.26 30.40
C LEU A 82 -4.07 9.39 29.78
N HIS A 83 -4.58 8.34 29.15
CA HIS A 83 -5.88 8.29 28.48
C HIS A 83 -6.03 9.33 27.36
N VAL A 84 -4.91 9.73 26.75
CA VAL A 84 -4.95 10.56 25.53
C VAL A 84 -5.52 9.70 24.41
N PRO A 85 -6.60 10.14 23.74
CA PRO A 85 -7.16 9.37 22.63
C PRO A 85 -6.12 9.19 21.52
N THR A 86 -5.95 7.96 21.04
CA THR A 86 -4.95 7.60 20.01
C THR A 86 -5.07 8.49 18.77
N GLN A 87 -6.28 8.86 18.38
CA GLN A 87 -6.58 9.75 17.26
C GLN A 87 -6.02 11.17 17.40
N LYS A 88 -5.61 11.57 18.60
CA LYS A 88 -4.98 12.87 18.85
C LYS A 88 -3.45 12.81 18.80
N ILE A 89 -2.84 11.63 18.68
CA ILE A 89 -1.38 11.48 18.77
C ILE A 89 -0.77 11.36 17.37
N VAL A 90 0.20 12.22 17.06
CA VAL A 90 0.87 12.30 15.74
C VAL A 90 2.38 12.23 15.93
N LEU A 91 3.09 11.54 15.06
CA LEU A 91 4.56 11.46 15.12
C LEU A 91 5.18 12.57 14.27
N LEU A 92 6.24 13.24 14.74
CA LEU A 92 6.87 14.31 13.96
C LEU A 92 7.35 13.83 12.58
N ARG A 93 7.84 12.58 12.49
CA ARG A 93 8.28 11.98 11.23
C ARG A 93 7.17 11.83 10.18
N SER A 94 5.89 11.84 10.59
CA SER A 94 4.75 11.82 9.66
C SER A 94 4.33 13.23 9.23
N ILE A 95 4.97 14.27 9.76
CA ILE A 95 4.67 15.68 9.47
C ILE A 95 5.77 16.30 8.63
N VAL A 96 7.02 16.03 9.00
CA VAL A 96 8.21 16.67 8.42
C VAL A 96 8.54 16.01 7.09
N LYS A 97 8.59 16.83 6.04
CA LYS A 97 9.06 16.39 4.73
C LYS A 97 10.53 16.04 4.83
N SER A 98 10.88 14.76 4.64
CA SER A 98 12.23 14.49 4.15
C SER A 98 12.32 15.14 2.78
N ASN A 99 13.15 16.18 2.62
CA ASN A 99 13.60 16.63 1.31
C ASN A 99 14.35 15.47 0.64
N GLN A 100 13.61 14.49 0.13
CA GLN A 100 14.12 13.58 -0.86
C GLN A 100 14.23 14.44 -2.12
N SER A 101 15.42 14.99 -2.35
CA SER A 101 15.90 15.31 -3.68
C SER A 101 15.28 14.30 -4.64
N LYS A 102 14.44 14.75 -5.60
CA LYS A 102 13.68 13.89 -6.53
C LYS A 102 14.51 12.64 -6.84
N ILE A 103 14.20 11.53 -6.17
CA ILE A 103 14.94 10.29 -6.38
C ILE A 103 14.49 9.82 -7.74
N ILE A 104 15.27 10.14 -8.77
CA ILE A 104 15.05 9.59 -10.09
C ILE A 104 15.52 8.13 -10.00
N SER A 105 14.57 7.21 -10.05
CA SER A 105 14.84 5.78 -10.04
C SER A 105 15.35 5.36 -11.42
N HIS A 106 16.60 5.69 -11.75
CA HIS A 106 17.26 5.23 -12.99
C HIS A 106 17.74 3.78 -12.93
N SER A 107 17.41 3.02 -11.89
CA SER A 107 18.09 1.75 -11.57
C SER A 107 17.91 0.63 -12.59
N ASP A 108 16.96 0.73 -13.53
CA ASP A 108 16.79 -0.25 -14.63
C ASP A 108 16.62 0.40 -16.01
N SER A 109 16.58 1.73 -16.10
CA SER A 109 16.63 2.40 -17.40
C SER A 109 18.05 2.23 -17.95
N ARG A 110 18.26 1.28 -18.86
CA ARG A 110 19.51 1.07 -19.63
C ARG A 110 19.82 2.27 -20.56
N GLY A 111 19.65 3.50 -20.08
CA GLY A 111 19.65 4.74 -20.86
C GLY A 111 18.36 5.02 -21.65
N LEU A 112 17.30 4.23 -21.45
CA LEU A 112 16.02 4.37 -22.16
C LEU A 112 14.92 4.83 -21.20
N PHE A 113 14.21 5.91 -21.57
CA PHE A 113 13.03 6.39 -20.85
C PHE A 113 11.86 5.45 -21.08
N TYR A 114 11.10 5.13 -20.03
CA TYR A 114 9.85 4.41 -20.17
C TYR A 114 8.80 5.31 -20.82
N LYS A 115 8.17 4.81 -21.88
CA LYS A 115 6.99 5.44 -22.45
C LYS A 115 5.85 5.32 -21.42
N PRO A 116 5.17 6.42 -21.05
CA PRO A 116 4.06 6.37 -20.10
C PRO A 116 2.89 5.50 -20.59
N THR A 117 1.96 5.21 -19.67
CA THR A 117 0.72 4.48 -19.98
C THR A 117 -0.19 5.23 -20.96
N GLY A 118 0.01 6.53 -21.15
CA GLY A 118 -0.98 7.43 -21.74
C GLY A 118 -1.98 7.90 -20.68
N ILE A 119 -2.56 9.09 -20.86
CA ILE A 119 -3.47 9.71 -19.88
C ILE A 119 -4.72 8.86 -19.63
N ASN A 120 -5.17 8.13 -20.65
CA ASN A 120 -6.31 7.23 -20.60
C ASN A 120 -5.89 5.74 -20.59
N GLY A 121 -4.62 5.44 -20.36
CA GLY A 121 -4.12 4.07 -20.24
C GLY A 121 -3.99 3.30 -21.56
N ASP A 122 -3.81 3.98 -22.70
CA ASP A 122 -3.68 3.38 -24.04
C ASP A 122 -2.58 2.29 -24.12
N ASN A 123 -1.53 2.47 -23.32
CA ASN A 123 -0.37 1.58 -23.18
C ASN A 123 -0.38 0.80 -21.86
N LEU A 124 -1.57 0.59 -21.27
CA LEU A 124 -1.79 -0.20 -20.05
C LEU A 124 -2.75 -1.35 -20.31
N ALA A 125 -2.40 -2.55 -19.81
CA ALA A 125 -3.33 -3.67 -19.69
C ALA A 125 -3.72 -3.85 -18.23
N ILE A 126 -5.02 -4.00 -17.93
CA ILE A 126 -5.50 -4.41 -16.61
C ILE A 126 -5.69 -5.91 -16.64
N VAL A 127 -4.92 -6.65 -15.86
CA VAL A 127 -5.02 -8.11 -15.74
C VAL A 127 -5.70 -8.46 -14.43
N ILE A 128 -6.88 -9.07 -14.54
CA ILE A 128 -7.68 -9.54 -13.43
C ILE A 128 -7.49 -11.05 -13.33
N LEU A 129 -6.86 -11.51 -12.24
CA LEU A 129 -6.81 -12.94 -11.92
C LEU A 129 -8.08 -13.31 -11.16
N SER A 130 -8.95 -14.13 -11.76
CA SER A 130 -10.25 -14.50 -11.20
C SER A 130 -10.26 -15.97 -10.77
N TYR A 131 -10.67 -16.27 -9.54
CA TYR A 131 -10.91 -17.63 -9.08
C TYR A 131 -12.08 -17.65 -8.09
N GLY A 132 -13.25 -18.10 -8.55
CA GLY A 132 -14.49 -17.99 -7.79
C GLY A 132 -14.89 -16.53 -7.54
N ARG A 133 -15.85 -16.32 -6.61
CA ARG A 133 -16.31 -14.98 -6.18
C ARG A 133 -16.70 -14.08 -7.37
N VAL A 134 -17.39 -14.64 -8.36
CA VAL A 134 -17.78 -13.91 -9.59
C VAL A 134 -18.46 -12.57 -9.33
N ASP A 135 -19.22 -12.42 -8.26
CA ASP A 135 -19.87 -11.18 -7.90
C ASP A 135 -18.87 -10.06 -7.57
N MET A 136 -17.69 -10.40 -7.02
CA MET A 136 -16.58 -9.48 -6.81
C MET A 136 -15.93 -9.08 -8.13
N THR A 137 -15.69 -10.05 -9.02
CA THR A 137 -15.18 -9.77 -10.37
C THR A 137 -16.13 -8.83 -11.13
N VAL A 138 -17.43 -9.07 -11.05
CA VAL A 138 -18.46 -8.19 -11.64
C VAL A 138 -18.44 -6.80 -11.00
N ARG A 139 -18.29 -6.70 -9.68
CA ARG A 139 -18.17 -5.41 -8.98
C ARG A 139 -16.91 -4.64 -9.41
N LEU A 140 -15.77 -5.31 -9.55
CA LEU A 140 -14.53 -4.74 -10.08
C LEU A 140 -14.77 -4.18 -11.49
N LEU A 141 -15.30 -4.98 -12.41
CA LEU A 141 -15.59 -4.53 -13.78
C LEU A 141 -16.60 -3.37 -13.82
N THR A 142 -17.63 -3.42 -12.98
CA THR A 142 -18.61 -2.32 -12.85
C THR A 142 -17.91 -1.04 -12.40
N SER A 143 -17.05 -1.12 -11.38
CA SER A 143 -16.28 0.03 -10.91
C SER A 143 -15.30 0.58 -11.96
N ILE A 144 -14.71 -0.29 -12.79
CA ILE A 144 -13.90 0.13 -13.94
C ILE A 144 -14.76 0.93 -14.91
N LYS A 145 -15.93 0.41 -15.30
CA LYS A 145 -16.86 1.10 -16.19
C LYS A 145 -17.31 2.46 -15.64
N ASP A 146 -17.54 2.54 -14.33
CA ASP A 146 -18.07 3.75 -13.69
C ASP A 146 -16.99 4.81 -13.41
N ARG A 147 -15.77 4.39 -13.03
CA ARG A 147 -14.70 5.30 -12.58
C ARG A 147 -13.66 5.59 -13.65
N ILE A 148 -13.44 4.67 -14.58
CA ILE A 148 -12.46 4.79 -15.67
C ILE A 148 -13.11 4.47 -17.04
N SER A 149 -14.29 5.05 -17.28
CA SER A 149 -15.10 4.81 -18.48
C SER A 149 -14.40 5.08 -19.82
N ASP A 150 -13.37 5.93 -19.82
CA ASP A 150 -12.58 6.34 -20.97
C ASP A 150 -11.27 5.56 -21.13
N PHE A 151 -11.10 4.46 -20.38
CA PHE A 151 -9.94 3.60 -20.46
C PHE A 151 -9.72 3.07 -21.89
N ALA A 152 -8.60 3.47 -22.49
CA ALA A 152 -8.24 3.17 -23.88
C ALA A 152 -7.33 1.94 -24.02
N GLY A 153 -7.00 1.29 -22.91
CA GLY A 153 -6.14 0.12 -22.85
C GLY A 153 -6.86 -1.18 -23.21
N GLU A 154 -6.49 -2.25 -22.50
CA GLU A 154 -7.17 -3.53 -22.59
C GLU A 154 -7.37 -4.16 -21.21
N ILE A 155 -8.45 -4.91 -21.04
CA ILE A 155 -8.70 -5.72 -19.84
C ILE A 155 -8.54 -7.18 -20.21
N ILE A 156 -7.75 -7.91 -19.43
CA ILE A 156 -7.55 -9.35 -19.58
C ILE A 156 -8.09 -10.00 -18.32
N LEU A 157 -9.22 -10.69 -18.45
CA LEU A 157 -9.81 -11.49 -17.40
C LEU A 157 -9.25 -12.91 -17.53
N PHE A 158 -8.33 -13.28 -16.66
CA PHE A 158 -7.81 -14.64 -16.61
C PHE A 158 -8.57 -15.43 -15.56
N ASP A 159 -9.50 -16.27 -16.01
CA ASP A 159 -10.19 -17.21 -15.14
C ASP A 159 -9.26 -18.38 -14.80
N ASN A 160 -8.93 -18.52 -13.53
CA ASN A 160 -7.95 -19.44 -12.99
C ASN A 160 -8.62 -20.74 -12.48
N GLY A 161 -9.58 -21.27 -13.23
CA GLY A 161 -10.27 -22.52 -12.91
C GLY A 161 -11.52 -22.35 -12.06
N SER A 162 -12.35 -21.33 -12.32
CA SER A 162 -13.63 -21.16 -11.61
C SER A 162 -14.67 -22.20 -12.03
N LYS A 163 -15.74 -22.32 -11.24
CA LYS A 163 -16.88 -23.19 -11.58
C LYS A 163 -17.60 -22.70 -12.83
N LYS A 164 -18.21 -23.65 -13.55
CA LYS A 164 -18.91 -23.38 -14.81
C LYS A 164 -20.04 -22.36 -14.66
N ASP A 165 -20.80 -22.39 -13.57
CA ASP A 165 -21.90 -21.45 -13.35
C ASP A 165 -21.39 -20.02 -13.08
N GLU A 166 -20.24 -19.88 -12.43
CA GLU A 166 -19.55 -18.60 -12.25
C GLU A 166 -19.03 -18.04 -13.58
N ILE A 167 -18.41 -18.89 -14.40
CA ILE A 167 -17.97 -18.51 -15.75
C ILE A 167 -19.15 -18.01 -16.60
N ILE A 168 -20.30 -18.71 -16.56
CA ILE A 168 -21.51 -18.30 -17.30
C ILE A 168 -22.04 -16.95 -16.81
N LYS A 169 -22.07 -16.72 -15.48
CA LYS A 169 -22.49 -15.43 -14.89
C LYS A 169 -21.57 -14.30 -15.35
N LEU A 170 -20.26 -14.52 -15.36
CA LEU A 170 -19.29 -13.52 -15.80
C LEU A 170 -19.44 -13.22 -17.29
N GLN A 171 -19.57 -14.25 -18.14
CA GLN A 171 -19.80 -14.07 -19.58
C GLN A 171 -21.07 -13.28 -19.86
N SER A 172 -22.16 -13.58 -19.16
CA SER A 172 -23.43 -12.85 -19.31
C SER A 172 -23.29 -11.37 -18.97
N TYR A 173 -22.46 -11.02 -17.98
CA TYR A 173 -22.17 -9.62 -17.66
C TYR A 173 -21.30 -8.94 -18.74
N LEU A 174 -20.36 -9.69 -19.34
CA LEU A 174 -19.45 -9.19 -20.35
C LEU A 174 -20.12 -8.90 -21.71
N ASP A 175 -21.26 -9.52 -22.01
CA ASP A 175 -22.03 -9.29 -23.24
C ASP A 175 -22.38 -7.80 -23.46
N ASP A 176 -22.64 -7.07 -22.36
CA ASP A 176 -22.96 -5.63 -22.37
C ASP A 176 -21.78 -4.75 -21.91
N PHE A 177 -20.59 -5.32 -21.76
CA PHE A 177 -19.42 -4.61 -21.25
C PHE A 177 -18.66 -3.90 -22.38
N THR A 178 -18.61 -2.57 -22.32
CA THR A 178 -18.21 -1.71 -23.45
C THR A 178 -16.72 -1.45 -23.55
N ILE A 179 -15.96 -1.69 -22.49
CA ILE A 179 -14.51 -1.47 -22.49
C ILE A 179 -13.83 -2.67 -23.14
N ASN A 180 -12.79 -2.40 -23.95
CA ASN A 180 -12.01 -3.42 -24.64
C ASN A 180 -11.50 -4.49 -23.65
N HIS A 181 -11.98 -5.72 -23.81
CA HIS A 181 -11.69 -6.81 -22.88
C HIS A 181 -11.53 -8.15 -23.60
N ARG A 182 -10.81 -9.07 -22.95
CA ARG A 182 -10.67 -10.47 -23.36
C ARG A 182 -10.78 -11.36 -22.13
N MET A 183 -11.58 -12.42 -22.23
CA MET A 183 -11.68 -13.46 -21.22
C MET A 183 -10.86 -14.67 -21.66
N ILE A 184 -9.96 -15.13 -20.81
CA ILE A 184 -9.13 -16.33 -21.00
C ILE A 184 -9.55 -17.35 -19.96
N LEU A 185 -9.96 -18.53 -20.41
CA LEU A 185 -10.41 -19.61 -19.54
C LEU A 185 -9.27 -20.59 -19.29
N ASN A 186 -8.92 -20.80 -18.03
CA ASN A 186 -8.04 -21.88 -17.60
C ASN A 186 -8.86 -22.99 -16.93
N ASN A 187 -8.49 -24.24 -17.18
CA ASN A 187 -9.21 -25.40 -16.63
C ASN A 187 -8.76 -25.77 -15.21
N GLU A 188 -7.62 -25.24 -14.76
CA GLU A 188 -6.99 -25.58 -13.50
C GLU A 188 -6.62 -24.31 -12.75
N ASN A 189 -6.59 -24.39 -11.42
CA ASN A 189 -6.08 -23.29 -10.61
C ASN A 189 -4.55 -23.36 -10.58
N TYR A 190 -3.90 -22.37 -11.19
CA TYR A 190 -2.44 -22.25 -11.21
C TYR A 190 -1.88 -21.58 -9.95
N GLY A 191 -2.73 -21.15 -9.02
CA GLY A 191 -2.31 -20.29 -7.94
C GLY A 191 -2.03 -18.87 -8.42
N VAL A 192 -1.47 -18.04 -7.55
CA VAL A 192 -1.33 -16.60 -7.77
C VAL A 192 -0.14 -16.29 -8.69
N ALA A 193 1.05 -16.77 -8.35
CA ALA A 193 2.28 -16.47 -9.08
C ALA A 193 2.22 -16.95 -10.54
N LYS A 194 1.97 -18.24 -10.73
CA LYS A 194 1.88 -18.86 -12.06
C LYS A 194 0.67 -18.34 -12.84
N GLY A 195 -0.46 -18.08 -12.19
CA GLY A 195 -1.63 -17.46 -12.83
C GLY A 195 -1.31 -16.10 -13.46
N ARG A 196 -0.68 -15.20 -12.69
CA ARG A 196 -0.28 -13.86 -13.18
C ARG A 196 0.79 -13.95 -14.28
N ASN A 197 1.81 -14.79 -14.10
CA ASN A 197 2.85 -14.99 -15.12
C ASN A 197 2.27 -15.53 -16.43
N TYR A 198 1.33 -16.48 -16.35
CA TYR A 198 0.69 -17.04 -17.53
C TYR A 198 -0.24 -16.04 -18.22
N ALA A 199 -1.01 -15.26 -17.46
CA ALA A 199 -1.84 -14.19 -17.99
C ALA A 199 -1.03 -13.11 -18.72
N LEU A 200 0.22 -12.86 -18.31
CA LEU A 200 1.13 -11.91 -18.95
C LEU A 200 1.38 -12.23 -20.44
N GLN A 201 1.29 -13.50 -20.85
CA GLN A 201 1.49 -13.92 -22.24
C GLN A 201 0.45 -13.32 -23.20
N TYR A 202 -0.71 -12.90 -22.67
CA TYR A 202 -1.78 -12.29 -23.43
C TYR A 202 -1.67 -10.76 -23.48
N VAL A 203 -0.83 -10.14 -22.64
CA VAL A 203 -0.65 -8.69 -22.57
C VAL A 203 0.09 -8.18 -23.80
N THR A 204 -0.49 -7.19 -24.49
CA THR A 204 0.13 -6.55 -25.68
C THR A 204 0.72 -5.18 -25.39
N LYS A 205 0.51 -4.67 -24.16
CA LYS A 205 0.89 -3.34 -23.72
C LYS A 205 2.25 -3.35 -23.03
N GLU A 206 2.92 -2.20 -22.95
CA GLU A 206 4.21 -2.10 -22.25
C GLU A 206 4.05 -2.09 -20.73
N TRP A 207 2.85 -1.76 -20.24
CA TRP A 207 2.51 -1.76 -18.82
C TRP A 207 1.37 -2.71 -18.52
N VAL A 208 1.44 -3.34 -17.35
CA VAL A 208 0.38 -4.18 -16.80
C VAL A 208 0.02 -3.72 -15.39
N PHE A 209 -1.27 -3.64 -15.11
CA PHE A 209 -1.83 -3.53 -13.78
C PHE A 209 -2.35 -4.91 -13.37
N PHE A 210 -1.64 -5.59 -12.45
CA PHE A 210 -2.21 -6.77 -11.78
C PHE A 210 -3.13 -6.32 -10.66
N VAL A 211 -4.40 -6.70 -10.76
CA VAL A 211 -5.43 -6.38 -9.78
C VAL A 211 -6.15 -7.66 -9.34
N ASP A 212 -6.33 -7.82 -8.04
CA ASP A 212 -7.12 -8.92 -7.49
C ASP A 212 -8.62 -8.69 -7.74
N ASN A 213 -9.38 -9.77 -7.93
CA ASN A 213 -10.79 -9.69 -8.28
C ASN A 213 -11.68 -9.15 -7.14
N ASP A 214 -11.15 -9.05 -5.92
CA ASP A 214 -11.81 -8.49 -4.74
C ASP A 214 -11.46 -7.01 -4.48
N ILE A 215 -10.79 -6.35 -5.43
CA ILE A 215 -10.52 -4.93 -5.40
C ILE A 215 -11.51 -4.20 -6.31
N PHE A 216 -11.98 -3.01 -5.93
CA PHE A 216 -12.80 -2.17 -6.80
C PHE A 216 -12.40 -0.69 -6.71
N PHE A 217 -12.64 0.04 -7.80
CA PHE A 217 -12.27 1.43 -7.96
C PHE A 217 -13.31 2.34 -7.30
N ILE A 218 -12.84 3.31 -6.54
CA ILE A 218 -13.65 4.45 -6.07
C ILE A 218 -13.21 5.76 -6.73
N ASP A 219 -11.98 5.79 -7.24
CA ASP A 219 -11.35 6.90 -7.95
C ASP A 219 -10.79 6.46 -9.32
N ASN A 220 -10.34 7.43 -10.13
CA ASN A 220 -9.64 7.19 -11.40
C ASN A 220 -8.11 7.32 -11.20
N PRO A 221 -7.33 6.24 -11.28
CA PRO A 221 -5.88 6.30 -11.03
C PRO A 221 -5.03 6.62 -12.27
N LEU A 222 -5.61 6.66 -13.48
CA LEU A 222 -4.86 6.62 -14.73
C LEU A 222 -3.91 7.81 -14.88
N HIS A 223 -4.38 9.01 -14.52
CA HIS A 223 -3.55 10.22 -14.58
C HIS A 223 -2.35 10.14 -13.63
N SER A 224 -2.56 9.77 -12.36
CA SER A 224 -1.47 9.67 -11.37
C SER A 224 -0.46 8.58 -11.74
N ILE A 225 -0.90 7.46 -12.31
CA ILE A 225 0.00 6.41 -12.83
C ILE A 225 0.87 6.99 -13.96
N CYS A 226 0.24 7.60 -14.96
CA CYS A 226 0.93 8.18 -16.12
C CYS A 226 1.96 9.23 -15.68
N GLN A 227 1.55 10.15 -14.81
CA GLN A 227 2.39 11.22 -14.29
C GLN A 227 3.57 10.69 -13.46
N THR A 228 3.33 9.66 -12.63
CA THR A 228 4.40 9.01 -11.85
C THR A 228 5.47 8.40 -12.76
N ILE A 229 5.06 7.77 -13.87
CA ILE A 229 6.02 7.22 -14.84
C ILE A 229 6.84 8.35 -15.48
N ILE A 230 6.18 9.44 -15.92
CA ILE A 230 6.84 10.60 -16.52
C ILE A 230 7.90 11.17 -15.57
N ASP A 231 7.52 11.44 -14.32
CA ASP A 231 8.36 12.15 -13.36
C ASP A 231 9.50 11.33 -12.82
N PHE A 232 9.28 10.02 -12.58
CA PHE A 232 10.20 9.20 -11.81
C PHE A 232 10.86 8.08 -12.59
N GLN A 233 10.33 7.73 -13.76
CA GLN A 233 10.90 6.70 -14.64
C GLN A 233 11.15 5.37 -13.90
N THR A 234 10.21 4.95 -13.06
CA THR A 234 10.28 3.68 -12.32
C THR A 234 9.45 2.58 -12.98
N PRO A 235 9.93 1.33 -13.05
CA PRO A 235 9.18 0.22 -13.63
C PRO A 235 8.07 -0.34 -12.72
N TYR A 236 8.00 0.06 -11.45
CA TYR A 236 7.06 -0.49 -10.48
C TYR A 236 6.39 0.57 -9.62
N ILE A 237 5.07 0.48 -9.51
CA ILE A 237 4.25 1.44 -8.77
C ILE A 237 3.18 0.69 -7.98
N ASN A 238 3.17 0.82 -6.65
CA ASN A 238 2.05 0.38 -5.83
C ASN A 238 0.91 1.38 -5.90
N LEU A 239 -0.31 0.86 -5.95
CA LEU A 239 -1.54 1.64 -5.86
C LEU A 239 -2.19 1.40 -4.49
N PRO A 240 -2.54 2.47 -3.76
CA PRO A 240 -2.96 2.36 -2.37
C PRO A 240 -4.37 1.77 -2.26
N LEU A 241 -4.57 1.03 -1.17
CA LEU A 241 -5.80 0.29 -0.89
C LEU A 241 -6.38 0.69 0.46
N LEU A 242 -7.69 0.77 0.50
CA LEU A 242 -8.52 0.85 1.70
C LEU A 242 -9.08 -0.53 2.03
N ASN A 243 -9.43 -0.74 3.30
CA ASN A 243 -10.22 -1.89 3.71
C ASN A 243 -11.65 -1.78 3.14
N GLY A 244 -12.41 -2.86 3.21
CA GLY A 244 -13.81 -2.92 2.75
C GLY A 244 -14.76 -1.88 3.37
N ASP A 245 -14.36 -1.24 4.47
CA ASP A 245 -15.09 -0.10 5.06
C ASP A 245 -14.99 1.20 4.22
N GLY A 246 -14.00 1.31 3.33
CA GLY A 246 -13.75 2.52 2.53
C GLY A 246 -13.16 3.71 3.29
N ASP A 247 -12.77 3.52 4.54
CA ASP A 247 -12.32 4.58 5.45
C ASP A 247 -10.93 4.34 6.04
N THR A 248 -10.54 3.07 6.19
CA THR A 248 -9.26 2.70 6.80
C THR A 248 -8.28 2.14 5.76
N ILE A 249 -6.99 2.43 5.93
CA ILE A 249 -5.91 2.00 5.03
C ILE A 249 -5.73 0.48 5.15
N TYR A 250 -5.79 -0.21 4.03
CA TYR A 250 -5.34 -1.60 3.92
C TYR A 250 -3.85 -1.66 3.61
N SER A 251 -3.41 -0.95 2.56
CA SER A 251 -2.01 -0.93 2.13
C SER A 251 -1.64 0.40 1.49
N PHE A 252 -0.44 0.89 1.81
CA PHE A 252 0.18 2.08 1.22
C PHE A 252 1.62 1.77 0.74
N GLY A 253 1.95 0.48 0.59
CA GLY A 253 3.32 0.02 0.37
C GLY A 253 4.22 0.12 1.61
N GLY A 254 5.52 -0.10 1.42
CA GLY A 254 6.47 -0.16 2.53
C GLY A 254 7.87 -0.62 2.14
N ASN A 255 8.61 -1.09 3.14
CA ASN A 255 9.95 -1.62 2.98
C ASN A 255 10.04 -3.08 3.42
N VAL A 256 10.68 -3.91 2.59
CA VAL A 256 11.19 -5.22 3.00
C VAL A 256 12.34 -5.01 3.97
N VAL A 257 12.26 -5.67 5.13
CA VAL A 257 13.29 -5.69 6.17
C VAL A 257 13.80 -7.11 6.32
N ILE A 258 15.12 -7.30 6.17
CA ILE A 258 15.79 -8.59 6.25
C ILE A 258 16.66 -8.61 7.51
N LYS A 259 16.43 -9.57 8.42
CA LYS A 259 17.19 -9.78 9.65
C LYS A 259 17.64 -11.24 9.75
N GLY A 260 18.83 -11.53 9.24
CA GLY A 260 19.30 -12.91 9.09
C GLY A 260 18.50 -13.62 7.99
N ASP A 261 17.93 -14.78 8.32
CA ASP A 261 17.01 -15.52 7.44
C ASP A 261 15.56 -15.00 7.53
N ASN A 262 15.23 -14.16 8.52
CA ASN A 262 13.87 -13.64 8.69
C ASN A 262 13.62 -12.43 7.80
N VAL A 263 12.43 -12.39 7.21
CA VAL A 263 11.95 -11.26 6.42
C VAL A 263 10.61 -10.77 6.94
N SER A 264 10.46 -9.45 6.99
CA SER A 264 9.18 -8.78 7.28
C SER A 264 8.98 -7.61 6.31
N VAL A 265 7.74 -7.14 6.21
CA VAL A 265 7.41 -5.89 5.53
C VAL A 265 7.03 -4.86 6.58
N THR A 266 7.74 -3.73 6.60
CA THR A 266 7.37 -2.57 7.40
C THR A 266 6.57 -1.62 6.51
N PRO A 267 5.24 -1.53 6.68
CA PRO A 267 4.42 -0.65 5.87
C PRO A 267 4.74 0.82 6.18
N PHE A 268 4.61 1.69 5.18
CA PHE A 268 4.74 3.14 5.40
C PHE A 268 3.64 3.68 6.29
N ILE A 269 2.44 3.11 6.15
CA ILE A 269 1.26 3.44 6.93
C ILE A 269 0.72 2.14 7.50
N PRO A 270 0.59 2.02 8.84
CA PRO A 270 -0.02 0.85 9.44
C PRO A 270 -1.42 0.59 8.90
N GLY A 271 -1.75 -0.69 8.68
CA GLY A 271 -3.11 -1.09 8.33
C GLY A 271 -4.10 -0.69 9.43
N GLY A 272 -5.29 -0.23 9.04
CA GLY A 272 -6.34 0.25 9.95
C GLY A 272 -6.28 1.74 10.28
N CYS A 273 -5.24 2.47 9.87
CA CYS A 273 -5.21 3.93 10.00
C CYS A 273 -6.32 4.58 9.16
N HIS A 274 -6.96 5.65 9.66
CA HIS A 274 -8.03 6.32 8.90
C HIS A 274 -7.45 7.15 7.75
N ARG A 275 -7.95 6.96 6.52
CA ARG A 275 -7.47 7.67 5.31
C ARG A 275 -7.56 9.19 5.44
N LEU A 276 -8.60 9.72 6.07
CA LEU A 276 -8.76 11.17 6.29
C LEU A 276 -7.60 11.76 7.11
N ILE A 277 -7.01 10.99 8.01
CA ILE A 277 -5.83 11.42 8.78
C ILE A 277 -4.62 11.48 7.84
N VAL A 278 -4.42 10.43 7.04
CA VAL A 278 -3.30 10.30 6.10
C VAL A 278 -3.32 11.38 5.03
N GLU A 279 -4.46 11.60 4.37
CA GLU A 279 -4.64 12.61 3.32
C GLU A 279 -4.29 14.02 3.83
N ASN A 280 -4.70 14.33 5.07
CA ASN A 280 -4.44 15.62 5.69
C ASN A 280 -2.99 15.83 6.15
N THR A 281 -2.23 14.75 6.42
CA THR A 281 -0.86 14.86 6.91
C THR A 281 0.19 14.74 5.82
N ASN A 282 -0.01 13.85 4.85
CA ASN A 282 1.02 13.49 3.89
C ASN A 282 0.98 14.31 2.60
N GLY A 283 -0.17 14.90 2.25
CA GLY A 283 -0.37 15.48 0.92
C GLY A 283 -0.14 14.45 -0.21
N SER A 284 -0.38 14.88 -1.44
CA SER A 284 -0.05 14.11 -2.65
C SER A 284 1.47 14.08 -2.86
N GLU A 285 2.14 13.03 -2.36
CA GLU A 285 3.58 12.81 -2.56
C GLU A 285 3.87 11.35 -2.90
N ILE A 286 4.75 11.14 -3.87
CA ILE A 286 5.26 9.81 -4.22
C ILE A 286 6.32 9.39 -3.20
N VAL A 287 6.10 8.26 -2.54
CA VAL A 287 7.06 7.65 -1.61
C VAL A 287 7.75 6.47 -2.29
N PHE A 288 9.08 6.36 -2.16
CA PHE A 288 9.82 5.20 -2.66
C PHE A 288 10.09 4.17 -1.56
N GLY A 289 9.71 2.93 -1.83
CA GLY A 289 9.92 1.77 -0.96
C GLY A 289 10.66 0.64 -1.66
N SER A 290 10.73 -0.49 -0.96
CA SER A 290 11.31 -1.74 -1.47
C SER A 290 10.31 -2.89 -1.54
N PHE A 291 9.08 -2.69 -1.06
CA PHE A 291 8.02 -3.69 -1.17
C PHE A 291 7.07 -3.35 -2.33
N LEU A 292 6.81 -4.34 -3.19
CA LEU A 292 5.83 -4.31 -4.27
C LEU A 292 4.68 -5.22 -3.87
N PHE A 293 3.48 -4.68 -3.81
CA PHE A 293 2.28 -5.42 -3.42
C PHE A 293 1.67 -6.12 -4.64
N GLY A 294 1.64 -7.45 -4.63
CA GLY A 294 1.30 -8.24 -5.82
C GLY A 294 -0.11 -8.03 -6.36
N GLY A 295 -1.07 -7.74 -5.48
CA GLY A 295 -2.50 -7.64 -5.81
C GLY A 295 -2.97 -6.26 -6.27
N SER A 296 -2.12 -5.23 -6.19
CA SER A 296 -2.49 -3.86 -6.59
C SER A 296 -1.26 -3.04 -6.98
N ALA A 297 -0.68 -3.35 -8.15
CA ALA A 297 0.50 -2.65 -8.63
C ALA A 297 0.60 -2.58 -10.16
N ILE A 298 1.31 -1.56 -10.63
CA ILE A 298 1.68 -1.33 -12.02
C ILE A 298 3.10 -1.85 -12.25
N TYR A 299 3.29 -2.55 -13.36
CA TYR A 299 4.53 -3.18 -13.76
C TYR A 299 4.85 -2.82 -15.20
N HIS A 300 6.08 -2.38 -15.45
CA HIS A 300 6.62 -2.38 -16.81
C HIS A 300 6.91 -3.82 -17.22
N VAL A 301 6.28 -4.29 -18.30
CA VAL A 301 6.25 -5.70 -18.69
C VAL A 301 7.64 -6.26 -18.92
N ASN A 302 8.47 -5.56 -19.71
CA ASN A 302 9.83 -6.05 -20.01
C ASN A 302 10.73 -6.06 -18.78
N SER A 303 10.55 -5.10 -17.85
CA SER A 303 11.30 -5.10 -16.58
C SER A 303 10.83 -6.23 -15.67
N PHE A 304 9.53 -6.52 -15.61
CA PHE A 304 9.01 -7.67 -14.86
C PHE A 304 9.58 -8.99 -15.37
N ILE A 305 9.63 -9.17 -16.69
CA ILE A 305 10.25 -10.34 -17.33
C ILE A 305 11.76 -10.40 -17.03
N SER A 306 12.50 -9.31 -17.25
CA SER A 306 13.97 -9.27 -17.04
C SER A 306 14.34 -9.43 -15.56
N HIS A 307 13.45 -9.05 -14.64
CA HIS A 307 13.67 -9.21 -13.21
C HIS A 307 13.36 -10.61 -12.68
N GLY A 308 12.80 -11.49 -13.51
CA GLY A 308 12.59 -12.90 -13.22
C GLY A 308 11.14 -13.30 -12.93
N MET A 309 10.20 -12.36 -13.04
CA MET A 309 8.77 -12.55 -12.72
C MET A 309 8.52 -13.13 -11.32
N PHE A 310 7.30 -13.58 -11.03
CA PHE A 310 7.01 -14.30 -9.79
C PHE A 310 7.50 -15.75 -9.88
N ASP A 311 7.94 -16.32 -8.75
CA ASP A 311 8.34 -17.73 -8.70
C ASP A 311 7.09 -18.63 -8.68
N GLU A 312 6.93 -19.41 -9.75
CA GLU A 312 5.75 -20.24 -9.99
C GLU A 312 5.61 -21.44 -9.06
N ASP A 313 6.66 -21.79 -8.30
CA ASP A 313 6.59 -22.86 -7.30
C ASP A 313 5.88 -22.41 -6.00
N MET A 314 5.61 -21.11 -5.84
CA MET A 314 4.74 -20.59 -4.79
C MET A 314 3.30 -20.49 -5.29
N PHE A 315 2.47 -21.45 -4.90
CA PHE A 315 1.06 -21.49 -5.29
C PHE A 315 0.28 -20.30 -4.71
N ILE A 316 0.52 -19.94 -3.45
CA ILE A 316 -0.17 -18.82 -2.82
C ILE A 316 0.64 -18.17 -1.69
N GLY A 317 0.71 -16.84 -1.76
CA GLY A 317 1.43 -16.01 -0.80
C GLY A 317 2.94 -16.03 -1.00
N PHE A 318 3.57 -14.99 -0.45
CA PHE A 318 5.02 -14.77 -0.41
C PHE A 318 5.69 -14.48 -1.76
N GLU A 319 4.99 -14.65 -2.89
CA GLU A 319 5.55 -14.45 -4.23
C GLU A 319 5.98 -13.00 -4.46
N ASP A 320 5.19 -12.06 -3.94
CA ASP A 320 5.42 -10.62 -4.04
C ASP A 320 6.54 -10.15 -3.11
N VAL A 321 6.66 -10.73 -1.90
CA VAL A 321 7.78 -10.49 -0.98
C VAL A 321 9.09 -11.00 -1.56
N ILE A 322 9.12 -12.23 -2.12
CA ILE A 322 10.32 -12.78 -2.77
C ILE A 322 10.73 -11.93 -3.98
N PHE A 323 9.77 -11.53 -4.82
CA PHE A 323 10.05 -10.65 -5.93
C PHE A 323 10.58 -9.28 -5.45
N SER A 324 10.00 -8.71 -4.39
CA SER A 324 10.46 -7.48 -3.76
C SER A 324 11.90 -7.57 -3.24
N ILE A 325 12.30 -8.72 -2.66
CA ILE A 325 13.70 -8.96 -2.26
C ILE A 325 14.62 -8.97 -3.48
N SER A 326 14.20 -9.59 -4.59
CA SER A 326 14.97 -9.60 -5.85
C SER A 326 15.16 -8.18 -6.38
N LEU A 327 14.10 -7.36 -6.41
CA LEU A 327 14.17 -5.95 -6.79
C LEU A 327 15.12 -5.16 -5.88
N LEU A 328 15.00 -5.34 -4.56
CA LEU A 328 15.85 -4.68 -3.57
C LEU A 328 17.34 -5.02 -3.78
N LYS A 329 17.66 -6.29 -4.02
CA LYS A 329 19.03 -6.76 -4.31
C LYS A 329 19.59 -6.14 -5.61
N LYS A 330 18.72 -5.83 -6.57
CA LYS A 330 19.06 -5.14 -7.83
C LYS A 330 19.07 -3.61 -7.71
N GLY A 331 18.77 -3.05 -6.53
CA GLY A 331 18.67 -1.61 -6.31
C GLY A 331 17.45 -0.96 -6.95
N VAL A 332 16.44 -1.75 -7.34
CA VAL A 332 15.19 -1.25 -7.91
C VAL A 332 14.27 -0.78 -6.79
N LYS A 333 13.70 0.41 -6.96
CA LYS A 333 12.77 1.03 -6.00
C LYS A 333 11.35 0.97 -6.54
N VAL A 334 10.39 0.92 -5.63
CA VAL A 334 8.96 0.88 -5.94
C VAL A 334 8.35 2.23 -5.56
N ALA A 335 7.69 2.90 -6.50
CA ALA A 335 6.93 4.11 -6.19
C ALA A 335 5.60 3.76 -5.52
N ASN A 336 5.09 4.63 -4.66
CA ASN A 336 3.83 4.46 -3.95
C ASN A 336 3.05 5.78 -4.08
N ILE A 337 1.88 5.72 -4.70
CA ILE A 337 1.01 6.88 -4.95
C ILE A 337 0.08 7.12 -3.75
N SER A 338 -0.18 8.40 -3.37
CA SER A 338 -1.20 8.80 -2.38
C SER A 338 -2.40 9.57 -2.93
N ASP A 339 -2.47 9.81 -4.23
CA ASP A 339 -3.45 10.74 -4.80
C ASP A 339 -4.89 10.23 -4.86
N PHE A 340 -5.07 8.91 -4.78
CA PHE A 340 -6.35 8.24 -4.96
C PHE A 340 -6.38 6.99 -4.09
N TYR A 341 -7.54 6.35 -3.98
CA TYR A 341 -7.64 5.03 -3.36
C TYR A 341 -8.49 4.05 -4.17
N MET A 342 -8.24 2.76 -3.97
CA MET A 342 -9.16 1.68 -4.32
C MET A 342 -9.52 0.92 -3.04
N VAL A 343 -10.55 0.10 -3.09
CA VAL A 343 -11.02 -0.65 -1.92
C VAL A 343 -10.76 -2.13 -2.12
N HIS A 344 -10.15 -2.77 -1.13
CA HIS A 344 -9.94 -4.22 -1.06
C HIS A 344 -10.97 -4.86 -0.13
N ASP A 345 -12.00 -5.48 -0.71
CA ASP A 345 -13.12 -6.09 0.03
C ASP A 345 -12.85 -7.57 0.35
N HIS A 346 -11.66 -7.86 0.86
CA HIS A 346 -11.14 -9.22 0.97
C HIS A 346 -11.93 -10.13 1.94
N ALA A 347 -12.41 -9.57 3.04
CA ALA A 347 -12.93 -10.31 4.19
C ALA A 347 -14.39 -10.77 3.99
N ARG A 348 -14.56 -11.98 3.47
CA ARG A 348 -15.88 -12.64 3.31
C ARG A 348 -15.90 -14.03 3.94
N PRO A 349 -16.25 -14.13 5.23
CA PRO A 349 -16.36 -15.42 5.91
C PRO A 349 -17.38 -16.38 5.27
N SER A 350 -18.39 -15.84 4.56
CA SER A 350 -19.41 -16.61 3.86
C SER A 350 -18.88 -17.49 2.73
N ASP A 351 -17.67 -17.21 2.22
CA ASP A 351 -17.14 -17.85 1.01
C ASP A 351 -16.25 -19.04 1.39
N GLU A 352 -16.81 -20.00 2.13
CA GLU A 352 -16.08 -21.11 2.77
C GLU A 352 -15.17 -21.87 1.79
N GLU A 353 -15.67 -22.20 0.60
CA GLU A 353 -14.89 -22.96 -0.40
C GLU A 353 -13.67 -22.19 -0.90
N TYR A 354 -13.83 -20.90 -1.15
CA TYR A 354 -12.70 -20.02 -1.51
C TYR A 354 -11.72 -19.89 -0.35
N ASN A 355 -12.23 -19.64 0.86
CA ASN A 355 -11.41 -19.46 2.06
C ASN A 355 -10.61 -20.74 2.40
N ASN A 356 -11.20 -21.91 2.18
CA ASN A 356 -10.53 -23.20 2.37
C ASN A 356 -9.34 -23.41 1.44
N VAL A 357 -9.39 -22.88 0.21
CA VAL A 357 -8.23 -22.90 -0.72
C VAL A 357 -7.25 -21.78 -0.36
N ARG A 358 -7.75 -20.56 -0.13
CA ARG A 358 -6.95 -19.35 0.09
C ARG A 358 -6.10 -19.40 1.36
N TYR A 359 -6.66 -19.97 2.43
CA TYR A 359 -6.04 -20.05 3.76
C TYR A 359 -5.66 -21.49 4.13
N ASP A 360 -5.45 -22.36 3.14
CA ASP A 360 -4.96 -23.70 3.39
C ASP A 360 -3.54 -23.67 3.96
N LEU A 361 -3.41 -24.07 5.24
CA LEU A 361 -2.15 -24.08 5.97
C LEU A 361 -1.06 -24.87 5.24
N LYS A 362 -1.41 -26.02 4.66
CA LYS A 362 -0.43 -26.88 3.97
C LYS A 362 0.10 -26.19 2.71
N THR A 363 -0.77 -25.59 1.92
CA THR A 363 -0.40 -24.85 0.70
C THR A 363 0.45 -23.62 1.00
N ILE A 364 0.10 -22.84 2.03
CA ILE A 364 0.89 -21.66 2.44
C ILE A 364 2.24 -22.07 3.01
N LYS A 365 2.28 -23.11 3.85
CA LYS A 365 3.54 -23.66 4.35
C LYS A 365 4.44 -24.17 3.22
N SER A 366 3.87 -24.84 2.22
CA SER A 366 4.61 -25.26 1.03
C SER A 366 5.24 -24.07 0.29
N SER A 367 4.52 -22.96 0.16
CA SER A 367 5.05 -21.74 -0.48
C SER A 367 6.18 -21.12 0.37
N ALA A 368 6.05 -21.15 1.70
CA ALA A 368 7.14 -20.73 2.59
C ALA A 368 8.36 -21.66 2.57
N ASP A 369 8.16 -22.97 2.42
CA ASP A 369 9.25 -23.95 2.27
C ASP A 369 10.00 -23.73 0.94
N VAL A 370 9.30 -23.34 -0.13
CA VAL A 370 9.91 -22.88 -1.39
C VAL A 370 10.74 -21.61 -1.16
N ALA A 371 10.19 -20.61 -0.46
CA ALA A 371 10.92 -19.40 -0.09
C ALA A 371 12.22 -19.71 0.67
N PHE A 372 12.17 -20.63 1.64
CA PHE A 372 13.34 -21.01 2.42
C PHE A 372 14.35 -21.81 1.59
N SER A 373 13.91 -22.84 0.87
CA SER A 373 14.79 -23.75 0.13
C SER A 373 15.51 -23.07 -1.04
N LYS A 374 14.83 -22.20 -1.80
CA LYS A 374 15.41 -21.52 -2.96
C LYS A 374 16.14 -20.23 -2.60
N TYR A 375 15.63 -19.47 -1.62
CA TYR A 375 16.10 -18.11 -1.36
C TYR A 375 16.75 -17.94 0.01
N GLY A 376 16.69 -18.95 0.89
CA GLY A 376 17.20 -18.87 2.26
C GLY A 376 16.40 -17.94 3.15
N VAL A 377 15.12 -17.70 2.82
CA VAL A 377 14.25 -16.75 3.51
C VAL A 377 13.14 -17.46 4.26
N ARG A 378 13.06 -17.23 5.57
CA ARG A 378 11.99 -17.71 6.44
C ARG A 378 10.85 -16.70 6.44
N MET A 379 9.69 -17.11 5.93
CA MET A 379 8.47 -16.29 5.87
C MET A 379 7.30 -16.85 6.69
N TYR A 380 7.41 -18.08 7.17
CA TYR A 380 6.40 -18.70 8.02
C TYR A 380 6.79 -18.60 9.49
N SER A 381 5.86 -18.14 10.33
CA SER A 381 6.02 -17.95 11.77
C SER A 381 4.76 -18.37 12.52
N ASP A 382 4.87 -18.50 13.85
CA ASP A 382 3.72 -18.78 14.71
C ASP A 382 2.61 -17.72 14.58
N ASP A 383 2.97 -16.47 14.28
CA ASP A 383 2.00 -15.40 14.07
C ASP A 383 1.25 -15.54 12.74
N VAL A 384 1.95 -15.99 11.68
CA VAL A 384 1.31 -16.33 10.40
C VAL A 384 0.34 -17.50 10.60
N GLU A 385 0.74 -18.54 11.34
CA GLU A 385 -0.13 -19.67 11.63
C GLU A 385 -1.37 -19.26 12.44
N LYS A 386 -1.19 -18.48 13.51
CA LYS A 386 -2.31 -17.94 14.31
C LYS A 386 -3.25 -17.08 13.48
N TRP A 387 -2.72 -16.28 12.56
CA TRP A 387 -3.54 -15.46 11.67
C TRP A 387 -4.36 -16.35 10.71
N LEU A 388 -3.75 -17.36 10.09
CA LEU A 388 -4.45 -18.29 9.20
C LEU A 388 -5.56 -19.06 9.90
N LEU A 389 -5.34 -19.45 11.15
CA LEU A 389 -6.36 -20.11 11.97
C LEU A 389 -7.55 -19.21 12.33
N LYS A 390 -7.42 -17.87 12.23
CA LYS A 390 -8.53 -16.92 12.40
C LYS A 390 -9.30 -16.66 11.11
N CYS A 391 -8.69 -16.95 9.96
CA CYS A 391 -9.28 -16.72 8.63
C CYS A 391 -10.07 -17.91 8.10
N LYS A 392 -9.84 -19.11 8.67
CA LYS A 392 -10.75 -20.26 8.55
C LYS A 392 -11.89 -20.12 9.53
#